data_AF-A0A7C5RAI3-F1
#
_entry.id   AF-A0A7C5RAI3-F1
#
_cell.length_a   1.000
_cell.length_b   1.000
_cell.length_c   1.000
_cell.angle_alpha   90.00
_cell.angle_beta   90.00
_cell.angle_gamma   90.00
#
_symmetry.space_group_name_H-M   'P 1'
#
loop_
_entity.id
_entity.type
_entity.pdbx_description
1 polymer ?
#
loop_
_entity_poly.entity_id
_entity_poly.type
_entity_poly.pdbx_seq_one_letter_code
_entity_poly.pdbx_strand_id
1 'polypeptide(L)'
;MKRFVLTVLLLGLATSLLAQTPETDLQKLPGYVDFDRLAHFKNAKENVEVYLKEPLLSLIAAAADSELAGVLANLKMIRVQSYSLPRPELRHLQETFGKVGKKLEAQGWYLVVSVKDTSDWTHIYMKNAGKRIAGMVVVTADRSSGEITFVNLVGSVDLAALSRLSGQFSIPQLDSIRSSKPGSGGRK
;
A
#
# COMPACT_ATOMS: atom_id res chain seq x y z
N MET A 1 -34.96 8.91 66.64
CA MET A 1 -35.32 10.29 66.20
C MET A 1 -34.07 10.85 65.53
N LYS A 2 -33.95 11.26 64.27
CA LYS A 2 -34.80 11.60 63.11
C LYS A 2 -33.94 11.24 61.86
N ARG A 3 -34.39 10.44 60.89
CA ARG A 3 -35.05 10.82 59.60
C ARG A 3 -34.49 12.09 58.92
N PHE A 4 -34.38 12.03 57.58
CA PHE A 4 -33.85 13.00 56.58
C PHE A 4 -32.37 12.73 56.20
N VAL A 5 -31.94 12.42 54.97
CA VAL A 5 -32.49 12.66 53.62
C VAL A 5 -32.08 11.52 52.68
N LEU A 6 -33.08 10.96 52.01
CA LEU A 6 -33.00 10.13 50.82
C LEU A 6 -32.75 11.03 49.60
N THR A 7 -32.03 10.52 48.59
CA THR A 7 -31.96 11.01 47.19
C THR A 7 -30.78 11.93 46.87
N VAL A 8 -29.63 11.34 46.49
CA VAL A 8 -28.86 11.84 45.36
C VAL A 8 -28.46 10.65 44.49
N LEU A 9 -29.23 10.51 43.41
CA LEU A 9 -28.91 9.78 42.19
C LEU A 9 -27.55 10.28 41.67
N LEU A 10 -26.48 9.50 41.83
CA LEU A 10 -25.23 9.72 41.09
C LEU A 10 -24.97 8.52 40.20
N LEU A 11 -25.59 8.63 39.03
CA LEU A 11 -25.29 7.93 37.81
C LEU A 11 -23.79 8.08 37.50
N GLY A 12 -22.99 7.06 37.78
CA GLY A 12 -21.54 7.19 37.63
C GLY A 12 -20.81 5.87 37.81
N LEU A 13 -20.83 5.05 36.76
CA LEU A 13 -19.64 4.40 36.17
C LEU A 13 -20.13 3.59 34.97
N ALA A 14 -20.44 4.28 33.86
CA ALA A 14 -20.30 3.65 32.56
C ALA A 14 -18.81 3.39 32.39
N THR A 15 -18.35 2.20 32.75
CA THR A 15 -17.02 1.73 32.39
C THR A 15 -16.96 1.74 30.88
N SER A 16 -16.26 2.73 30.37
CA SER A 16 -15.90 2.90 28.98
C SER A 16 -15.28 1.60 28.50
N LEU A 17 -16.07 0.80 27.76
CA LEU A 17 -15.50 -0.09 26.77
C LEU A 17 -14.74 0.83 25.81
N LEU A 18 -13.43 0.91 26.00
CA LEU A 18 -12.53 1.23 24.91
C LEU A 18 -12.85 0.22 23.82
N ALA A 19 -13.63 0.66 22.83
CA ALA A 19 -13.79 -0.03 21.57
C ALA A 19 -12.39 -0.16 20.97
N GLN A 20 -11.72 -1.28 21.24
CA GLN A 20 -10.53 -1.68 20.54
C GLN A 20 -10.98 -1.99 19.12
N THR A 21 -10.89 -0.99 18.25
CA THR A 21 -11.10 -1.17 16.82
C THR A 21 -10.07 -2.18 16.32
N PRO A 22 -10.50 -3.25 15.63
CA PRO A 22 -9.60 -4.29 15.17
C PRO A 22 -8.71 -3.76 14.02
N GLU A 23 -7.60 -3.09 14.34
CA GLU A 23 -6.53 -2.84 13.36
C GLU A 23 -5.81 -4.12 12.92
N THR A 24 -6.07 -5.24 13.60
CA THR A 24 -5.35 -6.51 13.46
C THR A 24 -5.74 -7.33 12.23
N ASP A 25 -6.81 -6.97 11.50
CA ASP A 25 -7.25 -7.77 10.34
C ASP A 25 -6.48 -7.39 9.05
N LEU A 26 -6.23 -6.09 8.84
CA LEU A 26 -5.53 -5.61 7.64
C LEU A 26 -4.09 -6.12 7.54
N GLN A 27 -3.38 -6.20 8.67
CA GLN A 27 -1.97 -6.66 8.69
C GLN A 27 -1.82 -8.15 8.35
N LYS A 28 -2.90 -8.93 8.46
CA LYS A 28 -2.92 -10.36 8.13
C LYS A 28 -3.24 -10.61 6.66
N LEU A 29 -3.66 -9.58 5.93
CA LEU A 29 -4.00 -9.74 4.52
C LEU A 29 -2.72 -10.03 3.72
N PRO A 30 -2.80 -10.95 2.74
CA PRO A 30 -1.62 -11.38 1.98
C PRO A 30 -0.94 -10.24 1.20
N GLY A 31 -1.64 -9.15 0.91
CA GLY A 31 -1.09 -7.97 0.23
C GLY A 31 -0.49 -6.91 1.15
N TYR A 32 -0.55 -7.06 2.47
CA TYR A 32 -0.04 -6.06 3.41
C TYR A 32 1.48 -6.09 3.51
N VAL A 33 2.11 -4.91 3.53
CA VAL A 33 3.54 -4.73 3.77
C VAL A 33 3.78 -3.69 4.86
N ASP A 34 4.60 -4.07 5.83
CA ASP A 34 5.13 -3.18 6.88
C ASP A 34 6.47 -2.60 6.41
N PHE A 35 6.44 -1.43 5.76
CA PHE A 35 7.67 -0.79 5.27
C PHE A 35 8.56 -0.24 6.37
N ASP A 36 7.98 0.11 7.52
CA ASP A 36 8.73 0.58 8.68
C ASP A 36 9.72 -0.50 9.16
N ARG A 37 9.26 -1.76 9.19
CA ARG A 37 10.13 -2.92 9.46
C ARG A 37 10.95 -3.35 8.24
N LEU A 38 10.40 -3.25 7.04
CA LEU A 38 11.08 -3.77 5.86
C LEU A 38 12.29 -2.91 5.47
N ALA A 39 12.19 -1.60 5.60
CA ALA A 39 13.23 -0.70 5.13
C ALA A 39 14.31 -0.39 6.18
N HIS A 40 13.99 -0.39 7.48
CA HIS A 40 14.93 -0.09 8.58
C HIS A 40 15.87 1.09 8.26
N PHE A 41 15.33 2.17 7.69
CA PHE A 41 16.16 3.31 7.34
C PHE A 41 16.72 3.95 8.60
N LYS A 42 18.05 3.95 8.75
CA LYS A 42 18.70 4.66 9.86
C LYS A 42 18.52 6.16 9.65
N ASN A 43 17.96 6.84 10.64
CA ASN A 43 17.82 8.31 10.66
C ASN A 43 17.06 8.91 9.47
N ALA A 44 16.23 8.12 8.77
CA ALA A 44 15.34 8.70 7.76
C ALA A 44 14.18 9.42 8.44
N LYS A 45 13.78 10.53 7.83
CA LYS A 45 12.60 11.28 8.26
C LYS A 45 11.41 10.82 7.42
N GLU A 46 10.38 10.29 8.06
CA GLU A 46 9.09 10.10 7.42
C GLU A 46 8.47 11.48 7.14
N ASN A 47 8.10 11.72 5.89
CA ASN A 47 7.61 13.03 5.44
C ASN A 47 6.13 13.04 5.12
N VAL A 48 5.62 11.93 4.58
CA VAL A 48 4.23 11.78 4.16
C VAL A 48 3.78 10.36 4.47
N GLU A 49 2.73 10.24 5.28
CA GLU A 49 1.97 9.01 5.42
C GLU A 49 0.52 9.29 5.01
N VAL A 50 0.07 8.63 3.94
CA VAL A 50 -1.35 8.60 3.55
C VAL A 50 -1.84 7.18 3.79
N TYR A 51 -2.85 7.03 4.64
CA TYR A 51 -3.39 5.73 5.00
C TYR A 51 -4.92 5.70 4.84
N LEU A 52 -5.38 5.11 3.74
CA LEU A 52 -6.79 5.02 3.39
C LEU A 52 -7.26 3.58 3.61
N LYS A 53 -8.27 3.42 4.46
CA LYS A 53 -8.92 2.12 4.73
C LYS A 53 -10.24 2.02 3.96
N GLU A 54 -10.75 0.79 3.84
CA GLU A 54 -11.96 0.44 3.06
C GLU A 54 -13.15 1.43 3.16
N PRO A 55 -13.56 1.94 4.34
CA PRO A 55 -14.70 2.87 4.39
C PRO A 55 -14.47 4.17 3.62
N LEU A 56 -13.27 4.75 3.72
CA LEU A 56 -12.93 5.98 3.02
C LEU A 56 -12.67 5.71 1.52
N LEU A 57 -12.06 4.57 1.19
CA LEU A 57 -11.90 4.14 -0.20
C LEU A 57 -13.25 3.98 -0.90
N SER A 58 -14.24 3.41 -0.19
CA SER A 58 -15.61 3.26 -0.69
C SER A 58 -16.29 4.61 -0.90
N LEU A 59 -16.08 5.56 0.01
CA LEU A 59 -16.60 6.92 -0.13
C LEU A 59 -15.99 7.64 -1.34
N ILE A 60 -14.68 7.53 -1.53
CA ILE A 60 -13.98 8.10 -2.70
C ILE A 60 -14.49 7.44 -3.99
N ALA A 61 -14.62 6.11 -4.00
CA ALA A 61 -15.13 5.36 -5.15
C ALA A 61 -16.56 5.80 -5.54
N ALA A 62 -17.41 6.11 -4.57
CA ALA A 62 -18.78 6.57 -4.82
C ALA A 62 -18.85 7.97 -5.47
N ALA A 63 -17.80 8.79 -5.31
CA ALA A 63 -17.71 10.14 -5.89
C ALA A 63 -16.78 10.19 -7.13
N ALA A 64 -16.09 9.10 -7.45
CA ALA A 64 -15.15 9.01 -8.55
C ALA A 64 -15.84 8.65 -9.88
N ASP A 65 -15.09 8.80 -10.98
CA ASP A 65 -15.48 8.20 -12.26
C ASP A 65 -15.49 6.67 -12.21
N SER A 66 -16.05 6.04 -13.24
CA SER A 66 -16.27 4.59 -13.27
C SER A 66 -14.98 3.78 -13.25
N GLU A 67 -13.90 4.35 -13.79
CA GLU A 67 -12.60 3.73 -13.92
C GLU A 67 -11.86 3.70 -12.59
N LEU A 68 -11.76 4.84 -11.91
CA LEU A 68 -11.16 4.93 -10.57
C LEU A 68 -12.01 4.16 -9.56
N ALA A 69 -13.35 4.27 -9.61
CA ALA A 69 -14.24 3.49 -8.76
C ALA A 69 -13.98 1.98 -8.90
N GLY A 70 -13.79 1.49 -10.14
CA GLY A 70 -13.48 0.08 -10.41
C GLY A 70 -12.15 -0.39 -9.80
N VAL A 71 -11.12 0.47 -9.79
CA VAL A 71 -9.84 0.18 -9.13
C VAL A 71 -9.99 0.13 -7.62
N LEU A 72 -10.75 1.06 -7.03
CA LEU A 72 -10.87 1.21 -5.58
C LEU A 72 -11.83 0.20 -4.94
N ALA A 73 -12.85 -0.28 -5.67
CA ALA A 73 -13.99 -1.04 -5.13
C ALA A 73 -13.61 -2.29 -4.32
N ASN A 74 -12.49 -2.93 -4.63
CA ASN A 74 -12.06 -4.17 -3.99
C ASN A 74 -10.80 -4.01 -3.14
N LEU A 75 -10.35 -2.78 -2.93
CA LEU A 75 -9.22 -2.48 -2.06
C LEU A 75 -9.68 -2.38 -0.61
N LYS A 76 -8.91 -3.01 0.26
CA LYS A 76 -9.06 -2.93 1.71
C LYS A 76 -8.24 -1.78 2.28
N MET A 77 -7.14 -1.44 1.63
CA MET A 77 -6.24 -0.41 2.08
C MET A 77 -5.36 0.15 0.95
N ILE A 78 -5.06 1.45 1.03
CA ILE A 78 -3.97 2.12 0.32
C ILE A 78 -3.08 2.80 1.36
N ARG A 79 -1.78 2.48 1.36
CA ARG A 79 -0.78 3.16 2.18
C ARG A 79 0.27 3.77 1.27
N VAL A 80 0.54 5.04 1.45
CA VAL A 80 1.66 5.75 0.82
C VAL A 80 2.58 6.24 1.92
N GLN A 81 3.85 5.88 1.85
CA GLN A 81 4.87 6.32 2.79
C GLN A 81 6.09 6.86 2.03
N SER A 82 6.48 8.10 2.31
CA SER A 82 7.70 8.71 1.78
C SER A 82 8.69 8.98 2.90
N TYR A 83 9.95 8.62 2.65
CA TYR A 83 11.07 8.89 3.56
C TYR A 83 12.14 9.72 2.85
N SER A 84 12.65 10.76 3.51
CA SER A 84 13.89 11.41 3.07
C SER A 84 15.09 10.82 3.80
N LEU A 85 16.06 10.37 3.02
CA LEU A 85 17.36 9.94 3.52
C LEU A 85 18.29 11.15 3.72
N PRO A 86 19.02 11.23 4.85
CA PRO A 86 20.03 12.26 5.02
C PRO A 86 21.20 12.04 4.04
N ARG A 87 21.91 13.11 3.66
CA ARG A 87 23.02 13.08 2.67
C ARG A 87 24.01 11.92 2.83
N PRO A 88 24.46 11.54 4.04
CA PRO A 88 25.39 10.42 4.20
C PRO A 88 24.82 9.07 3.73
N GLU A 89 23.51 8.88 3.86
CA GLU A 89 22.81 7.62 3.54
C GLU A 89 22.45 7.52 2.05
N LEU A 90 22.52 8.62 1.28
CA LEU A 90 22.24 8.61 -0.17
C LEU A 90 23.15 7.67 -0.95
N ARG A 91 24.40 7.48 -0.49
CA ARG A 91 25.33 6.52 -1.09
C ARG A 91 24.84 5.07 -0.97
N HIS A 92 24.02 4.77 0.03
CA HIS A 92 23.43 3.46 0.28
C HIS A 92 21.99 3.33 -0.24
N LEU A 93 21.45 4.35 -0.94
CA LEU A 93 20.08 4.33 -1.45
C LEU A 93 19.86 3.13 -2.38
N GLN A 94 20.80 2.84 -3.28
CA GLN A 94 20.69 1.69 -4.19
C GLN A 94 20.68 0.35 -3.45
N GLU A 95 21.55 0.22 -2.44
CA GLU A 95 21.63 -0.99 -1.63
C GLU A 95 20.35 -1.18 -0.82
N THR A 96 19.80 -0.10 -0.27
CA THR A 96 18.56 -0.13 0.50
C THR A 96 17.37 -0.48 -0.38
N PHE A 97 17.25 0.15 -1.54
CA PHE A 97 16.25 -0.19 -2.55
C PHE A 97 16.32 -1.67 -2.97
N GLY A 98 17.53 -2.19 -3.21
CA GLY A 98 17.73 -3.61 -3.51
C GLY A 98 17.40 -4.54 -2.33
N LYS A 99 17.71 -4.16 -1.09
CA LYS A 99 17.35 -4.92 0.12
C LYS A 99 15.84 -5.00 0.31
N VAL A 100 15.13 -3.90 0.06
CA VAL A 100 13.67 -3.85 0.07
C VAL A 100 13.10 -4.87 -0.90
N GLY A 101 13.56 -4.85 -2.16
CA GLY A 101 13.13 -5.79 -3.19
C GLY A 101 13.32 -7.25 -2.79
N LYS A 102 14.52 -7.60 -2.29
CA LYS A 102 14.81 -8.97 -1.81
C LYS A 102 13.90 -9.42 -0.67
N LYS A 103 13.56 -8.52 0.26
CA LYS A 103 12.63 -8.84 1.35
C LYS A 103 11.22 -9.08 0.86
N LEU A 104 10.74 -8.28 -0.12
CA LEU A 104 9.45 -8.51 -0.76
C LEU A 104 9.42 -9.86 -1.48
N GLU A 105 10.44 -10.18 -2.26
CA GLU A 105 10.55 -11.47 -2.96
C GLU A 105 10.54 -12.65 -1.98
N ALA A 106 11.27 -12.55 -0.87
CA ALA A 106 11.27 -13.56 0.19
C ALA A 106 9.88 -13.74 0.85
N GLN A 107 9.05 -12.70 0.83
CA GLN A 107 7.66 -12.75 1.29
C GLN A 107 6.69 -13.22 0.19
N GLY A 108 7.19 -13.68 -0.97
CA GLY A 108 6.37 -14.20 -2.07
C GLY A 108 5.68 -13.11 -2.90
N TRP A 109 6.25 -11.91 -2.93
CA TRP A 109 5.96 -10.91 -3.96
C TRP A 109 6.82 -11.22 -5.20
N TYR A 110 6.37 -10.81 -6.38
CA TYR A 110 7.16 -10.94 -7.61
C TYR A 110 7.20 -9.61 -8.35
N LEU A 111 8.38 -9.29 -8.89
CA LEU A 111 8.65 -8.07 -9.65
C LEU A 111 7.98 -8.19 -11.02
N VAL A 112 7.14 -7.21 -11.35
CA VAL A 112 6.44 -7.15 -12.64
C VAL A 112 7.04 -6.05 -13.52
N VAL A 113 7.39 -4.92 -12.93
CA VAL A 113 7.98 -3.78 -13.64
C VAL A 113 9.23 -3.32 -12.90
N SER A 114 10.30 -3.06 -13.65
CA SER A 114 11.55 -2.47 -13.17
C SER A 114 11.99 -1.38 -14.12
N VAL A 115 11.97 -0.15 -13.65
CA VAL A 115 12.44 1.03 -14.36
C VAL A 115 13.67 1.56 -13.66
N LYS A 116 14.71 1.81 -14.44
CA LYS A 116 15.92 2.44 -13.97
C LYS A 116 16.28 3.57 -14.92
N ASP A 117 16.04 4.79 -14.47
CA ASP A 117 16.51 6.00 -15.13
C ASP A 117 17.82 6.48 -14.46
N THR A 118 18.36 7.57 -14.98
CA THR A 118 19.59 8.24 -14.53
C THR A 118 19.51 8.68 -13.07
N SER A 119 18.39 9.32 -12.66
CA SER A 119 18.15 9.76 -11.29
C SER A 119 17.19 8.87 -10.50
N ASP A 120 16.33 8.09 -11.17
CA ASP A 120 15.17 7.48 -10.51
C ASP A 120 15.11 5.96 -10.70
N TRP A 121 14.67 5.24 -9.66
CA TRP A 121 14.39 3.81 -9.71
C TRP A 121 12.94 3.55 -9.32
N THR A 122 12.23 2.76 -10.11
CA THR A 122 10.85 2.36 -9.79
C THR A 122 10.68 0.86 -10.00
N HIS A 123 10.25 0.16 -8.96
CA HIS A 123 9.86 -1.23 -9.01
C HIS A 123 8.38 -1.38 -8.68
N ILE A 124 7.67 -2.22 -9.45
CA ILE A 124 6.30 -2.62 -9.15
C ILE A 124 6.28 -4.12 -8.88
N TYR A 125 5.81 -4.48 -7.69
CA TYR A 125 5.65 -5.85 -7.23
C TYR A 125 4.17 -6.20 -7.12
N MET A 126 3.84 -7.45 -7.40
CA MET A 126 2.50 -8.00 -7.19
C MET A 126 2.54 -9.22 -6.27
N LYS A 127 1.42 -9.47 -5.58
CA LYS A 127 1.22 -10.65 -4.76
C LYS A 127 -0.02 -11.38 -5.20
N ASN A 128 0.09 -12.68 -5.44
CA ASN A 128 -1.04 -13.53 -5.80
C ASN A 128 -1.67 -14.16 -4.56
N ALA A 129 -3.00 -14.33 -4.61
CA ALA A 129 -3.75 -15.26 -3.77
C ALA A 129 -4.62 -16.12 -4.69
N GLY A 130 -4.16 -17.33 -5.00
CA GLY A 130 -4.79 -18.20 -5.99
C GLY A 130 -4.78 -17.55 -7.39
N LYS A 131 -5.97 -17.30 -7.94
CA LYS A 131 -6.15 -16.71 -9.28
C LYS A 131 -6.31 -15.19 -9.28
N ARG A 132 -6.17 -14.52 -8.12
CA ARG A 132 -6.38 -13.07 -7.97
C ARG A 132 -5.10 -12.39 -7.49
N ILE A 133 -4.93 -11.12 -7.83
CA ILE A 133 -3.90 -10.26 -7.26
C ILE A 133 -4.40 -9.78 -5.89
N ALA A 134 -3.71 -10.15 -4.83
CA ALA A 134 -4.02 -9.81 -3.44
C ALA A 134 -3.41 -8.49 -2.96
N GLY A 135 -2.45 -7.95 -3.72
CA GLY A 135 -1.88 -6.65 -3.46
C GLY A 135 -0.88 -6.23 -4.52
N MET A 136 -0.57 -4.94 -4.51
CA MET A 136 0.45 -4.32 -5.33
C MET A 136 1.33 -3.43 -4.46
N VAL A 137 2.64 -3.43 -4.73
CA VAL A 137 3.60 -2.53 -4.10
C VAL A 137 4.35 -1.78 -5.18
N VAL A 138 4.39 -0.46 -5.09
CA VAL A 138 5.28 0.39 -5.88
C VAL A 138 6.36 0.92 -4.95
N VAL A 139 7.62 0.76 -5.33
CA VAL A 139 8.76 1.35 -4.64
C VAL A 139 9.45 2.27 -5.62
N THR A 140 9.55 3.56 -5.28
CA THR A 140 10.28 4.56 -6.05
C THR A 140 11.41 5.11 -5.22
N ALA A 141 12.55 5.42 -5.84
CA ALA A 141 13.66 6.12 -5.22
C ALA A 141 14.19 7.19 -6.17
N ASP A 142 14.21 8.44 -5.71
CA ASP A 142 14.81 9.58 -6.41
C ASP A 142 16.17 9.88 -5.77
N ARG A 143 17.23 9.72 -6.55
CA ARG A 143 18.61 9.93 -6.10
C ARG A 143 18.97 11.41 -5.92
N SER A 144 18.26 12.32 -6.58
CA SER A 144 18.52 13.76 -6.57
C SER A 144 18.00 14.37 -5.27
N SER A 145 16.79 14.00 -4.86
CA SER A 145 16.19 14.42 -3.59
C SER A 145 16.58 13.53 -2.42
N GLY A 146 16.91 12.27 -2.67
CA GLY A 146 17.11 11.27 -1.63
C GLY A 146 15.81 10.75 -1.02
N GLU A 147 14.71 10.92 -1.74
CA GLU A 147 13.40 10.44 -1.34
C GLU A 147 13.20 8.99 -1.79
N ILE A 148 12.61 8.18 -0.93
CA ILE A 148 12.12 6.84 -1.24
C ILE A 148 10.66 6.74 -0.85
N THR A 149 9.85 6.34 -1.82
CA THR A 149 8.39 6.33 -1.72
C THR A 149 7.87 4.93 -1.91
N PHE A 150 6.99 4.52 -1.01
CA PHE A 150 6.32 3.24 -1.01
C PHE A 150 4.84 3.45 -1.18
N VAL A 151 4.24 2.73 -2.12
CA VAL A 151 2.78 2.63 -2.25
C VAL A 151 2.41 1.17 -2.06
N ASN A 152 1.54 0.85 -1.11
CA ASN A 152 1.00 -0.49 -0.94
C ASN A 152 -0.53 -0.46 -1.09
N LEU A 153 -1.01 -1.16 -2.11
CA LEU A 153 -2.41 -1.46 -2.31
C LEU A 153 -2.68 -2.86 -1.78
N VAL A 154 -3.63 -2.99 -0.86
CA VAL A 154 -4.03 -4.26 -0.25
C VAL A 154 -5.47 -4.57 -0.61
N GLY A 155 -5.73 -5.77 -1.09
CA GLY A 155 -7.05 -6.20 -1.55
C GLY A 155 -7.01 -6.76 -2.97
N SER A 156 -8.18 -7.07 -3.52
CA SER A 156 -8.25 -7.65 -4.88
C SER A 156 -8.01 -6.55 -5.91
N VAL A 157 -6.81 -6.51 -6.49
CA VAL A 157 -6.46 -5.52 -7.50
C VAL A 157 -7.00 -5.94 -8.87
N ASP A 158 -7.87 -5.13 -9.48
CA ASP A 158 -8.33 -5.34 -10.86
C ASP A 158 -7.34 -4.72 -11.85
N LEU A 159 -6.52 -5.58 -12.47
CA LEU A 159 -5.52 -5.17 -13.46
C LEU A 159 -6.16 -4.58 -14.73
N ALA A 160 -7.36 -5.01 -15.10
CA ALA A 160 -8.05 -4.48 -16.27
C ALA A 160 -8.59 -3.07 -15.99
N ALA A 161 -9.07 -2.81 -14.78
CA ALA A 161 -9.43 -1.46 -14.34
C ALA A 161 -8.18 -0.56 -14.25
N LEU A 162 -7.09 -1.04 -13.66
CA LEU A 162 -5.83 -0.30 -13.59
C LEU A 162 -5.25 0.04 -14.97
N SER A 163 -5.27 -0.90 -15.91
CA SER A 163 -4.78 -0.67 -17.29
C SER A 163 -5.61 0.36 -18.04
N ARG A 164 -6.92 0.44 -17.78
CA ARG A 164 -7.78 1.49 -18.34
C ARG A 164 -7.46 2.85 -17.71
N LEU A 165 -7.30 2.88 -16.38
CA LEU A 165 -6.91 4.08 -15.65
C LEU A 165 -5.54 4.61 -16.13
N SER A 166 -4.56 3.73 -16.34
CA SER A 166 -3.24 4.09 -16.85
C SER A 166 -3.21 4.52 -18.32
N GLY A 167 -4.29 4.29 -19.08
CA GLY A 167 -4.43 4.89 -20.40
C GLY A 167 -4.84 6.37 -20.34
N GLN A 168 -5.44 6.78 -19.21
CA GLN A 168 -5.92 8.15 -18.97
C GLN A 168 -4.87 9.02 -18.27
N PHE A 169 -4.03 8.42 -17.42
CA PHE A 169 -2.83 9.05 -16.87
C PHE A 169 -1.63 8.62 -17.71
N SER A 170 -0.74 9.51 -18.16
CA SER A 170 0.48 9.15 -18.92
C SER A 170 1.46 8.32 -18.07
N ILE A 171 1.10 7.07 -17.76
CA ILE A 171 1.90 6.06 -17.10
C ILE A 171 2.30 5.08 -18.21
N PRO A 172 3.40 5.35 -18.96
CA PRO A 172 3.68 4.74 -20.26
C PRO A 172 3.85 3.21 -20.32
N GLN A 173 3.60 2.44 -19.24
CA GLN A 173 4.21 1.13 -19.06
C GLN A 173 3.29 0.00 -18.56
N LEU A 174 2.03 0.28 -18.21
CA LEU A 174 1.07 -0.79 -17.87
C LEU A 174 0.53 -1.52 -19.12
N ASP A 175 0.78 -0.99 -20.31
CA ASP A 175 0.44 -1.63 -21.60
C ASP A 175 1.18 -2.97 -21.81
N SER A 176 2.35 -3.15 -21.18
CA SER A 176 3.17 -4.36 -21.27
C SER A 176 2.60 -5.56 -20.50
N ILE A 177 1.72 -5.33 -19.51
CA ILE A 177 1.06 -6.42 -18.75
C ILE A 177 0.03 -7.14 -19.64
N ARG A 178 -0.54 -6.47 -20.64
CA ARG A 178 -1.52 -7.01 -21.58
C ARG A 178 -0.96 -8.13 -22.47
N SER A 179 0.35 -8.19 -22.69
CA SER A 179 0.98 -9.13 -23.65
C SER A 179 1.46 -10.44 -23.04
N SER A 180 1.43 -10.61 -21.71
CA SER A 180 1.86 -11.85 -21.05
C SER A 180 0.70 -12.85 -20.84
N LYS A 181 0.10 -13.32 -21.94
CA LYS A 181 -0.78 -14.51 -21.91
C LYS A 181 0.07 -15.76 -22.22
N PRO A 182 0.12 -16.78 -21.35
CA PRO A 182 0.79 -18.03 -21.69
C PRO A 182 -0.11 -18.88 -22.60
N GLY A 183 0.38 -19.20 -23.79
CA GLY A 183 -0.12 -20.31 -24.60
C GLY A 183 -0.50 -19.98 -26.04
N SER A 184 0.39 -20.32 -26.97
CA SER A 184 0.01 -21.13 -28.13
C SER A 184 1.23 -21.92 -28.59
N GLY A 185 1.32 -23.17 -28.11
CA GLY A 185 2.09 -24.18 -28.81
C GLY A 185 1.40 -24.45 -30.14
N GLY A 186 2.09 -24.15 -31.23
CA GLY A 186 1.68 -24.47 -32.58
C GLY A 186 2.84 -25.12 -33.32
N ARG A 187 2.80 -26.45 -33.39
CA ARG A 187 3.58 -27.26 -34.34
C ARG A 187 3.58 -26.60 -35.73
N LYS A 188 4.75 -26.49 -36.35
CA LYS A 188 5.10 -27.20 -37.58
C LYS A 188 6.61 -27.24 -37.74
#